data_AF-A0A158MAX9-F1
#
_entry.id   AF-A0A158MAX9-F1
#
_cell.length_a   1.000
_cell.length_b   1.000
_cell.length_c   1.000
_cell.angle_alpha   90.00
_cell.angle_beta   90.00
_cell.angle_gamma   90.00
#
_symmetry.space_group_name_H-M   'P 1'
#
loop_
_entity.id
_entity.type
_entity.pdbx_description
1 polymer ?
#
loop_
_entity_poly.entity_id
_entity_poly.type
_entity_poly.pdbx_seq_one_letter_code
_entity_poly.pdbx_strand_id
1 'polypeptide(L)'
;MFDETARFSPNPKGVAFAFDDRGGDPCVGWVSVDALAELMGKDLSQSEALAAYEKHFCRIHAIVERKISVSQGSRVFVEDLFGA
;
A
#
# COMPACT_ATOMS: atom_id res chain seq x y z
N MET A 1 -19.18 -2.70 -7.22
CA MET A 1 -18.68 -4.06 -6.95
C MET A 1 -17.19 -3.87 -6.76
N PHE A 2 -16.70 -3.95 -5.53
CA PHE A 2 -15.27 -3.74 -5.24
C PHE A 2 -14.53 -5.01 -5.63
N ASP A 3 -13.57 -4.90 -6.54
CA ASP A 3 -12.84 -6.04 -7.08
C ASP A 3 -12.02 -6.73 -5.97
N GLU A 4 -12.16 -8.04 -5.89
CA GLU A 4 -11.85 -8.90 -4.73
C GLU A 4 -10.40 -9.43 -4.77
N THR A 5 -9.46 -8.70 -5.38
CA THR A 5 -8.07 -9.20 -5.58
C THR A 5 -6.99 -8.38 -4.90
N ALA A 6 -7.33 -7.49 -3.97
CA ALA A 6 -6.35 -6.86 -3.09
C ALA A 6 -5.71 -7.90 -2.14
N ARG A 7 -4.60 -8.52 -2.57
CA ARG A 7 -3.83 -9.46 -1.75
C ARG A 7 -2.79 -8.69 -0.96
N PHE A 8 -2.86 -8.76 0.36
CA PHE A 8 -1.82 -8.21 1.23
C PHE A 8 -1.24 -9.32 2.12
N SER A 9 0.02 -9.15 2.51
CA SER A 9 0.74 -10.12 3.32
C SER A 9 1.75 -9.42 4.24
N PRO A 10 1.99 -9.95 5.44
CA PRO A 10 3.02 -9.41 6.32
C PRO A 10 4.40 -9.52 5.64
N ASN A 11 5.16 -8.44 5.70
CA ASN A 11 6.52 -8.33 5.17
C ASN A 11 7.44 -7.97 6.35
N PRO A 12 8.68 -8.50 6.44
CA PRO A 12 9.65 -8.10 7.47
C PRO A 12 9.83 -6.57 7.64
N LYS A 13 9.55 -5.79 6.60
CA LYS A 13 9.61 -4.32 6.63
C LYS A 13 8.25 -3.61 6.83
N GLY A 14 7.14 -4.34 6.83
CA GLY A 14 5.78 -3.79 6.95
C GLY A 14 4.71 -4.68 6.32
N VAL A 15 4.02 -4.19 5.29
CA VAL A 15 2.94 -4.92 4.62
C VAL A 15 3.15 -4.92 3.10
N ALA A 16 3.29 -6.09 2.51
CA ALA A 16 3.28 -6.25 1.05
C ALA A 16 1.84 -6.22 0.55
N PHE A 17 1.60 -5.61 -0.61
CA PHE A 17 0.29 -5.56 -1.25
C PHE A 17 0.37 -5.79 -2.76
N ALA A 18 -0.71 -6.33 -3.30
CA ALA A 18 -0.93 -6.57 -4.72
C ALA A 18 -2.40 -6.27 -5.02
N PHE A 19 -2.67 -5.40 -5.99
CA PHE A 19 -4.02 -5.11 -6.48
C PHE A 19 -3.95 -4.73 -7.96
N ASP A 20 -5.05 -4.86 -8.68
CA ASP A 20 -5.14 -4.42 -10.08
C ASP A 20 -5.52 -2.94 -10.12
N ASP A 21 -4.77 -2.12 -10.88
CA ASP A 21 -5.13 -0.72 -11.13
C ASP A 21 -6.40 -0.63 -12.00
N ARG A 22 -7.00 0.56 -12.12
CA ARG A 22 -8.13 0.80 -13.05
C ARG A 22 -7.85 0.41 -14.49
N GLY A 23 -6.58 0.39 -14.92
CA GLY A 23 -6.16 -0.11 -16.23
C GLY A 23 -6.16 -1.63 -16.38
N GLY A 24 -6.36 -2.38 -15.29
CA GLY A 24 -6.19 -3.83 -15.24
C GLY A 24 -4.72 -4.27 -15.12
N ASP A 25 -3.80 -3.33 -14.86
CA ASP A 25 -2.39 -3.61 -14.65
C ASP A 25 -2.12 -4.02 -13.19
N PRO A 26 -1.42 -5.15 -12.96
CA PRO A 26 -1.12 -5.61 -11.62
C PRO A 26 -0.14 -4.67 -10.93
N CYS A 27 -0.60 -4.05 -9.86
CA CYS A 27 0.16 -3.15 -9.00
C CYS A 27 0.61 -3.90 -7.75
N VAL A 28 1.90 -4.19 -7.70
CA VAL A 28 2.54 -4.87 -6.56
C VAL A 28 3.50 -3.91 -5.88
N GLY A 29 3.42 -3.86 -4.56
CA GLY A 29 4.25 -2.99 -3.75
C GLY A 29 4.34 -3.50 -2.31
N TRP A 30 5.01 -2.73 -1.47
CA TRP A 30 4.98 -2.92 -0.03
C TRP A 30 4.91 -1.56 0.62
N VAL A 31 4.55 -1.53 1.88
CA VAL A 31 4.42 -0.32 2.67
C VAL A 31 5.15 -0.56 3.98
N SER A 32 6.04 0.36 4.33
CA SER A 32 6.85 0.30 5.56
C SER A 32 5.96 0.47 6.80
N VAL A 33 6.36 -0.14 7.92
CA VAL A 33 5.69 0.10 9.21
C VAL A 33 5.72 1.59 9.56
N ASP A 34 6.86 2.26 9.34
CA ASP A 34 7.01 3.70 9.54
C ASP A 34 6.02 4.51 8.72
N ALA A 35 5.86 4.20 7.43
CA ALA A 35 4.91 4.87 6.55
C ALA A 35 3.44 4.66 7.01
N LEU A 36 3.12 3.47 7.55
CA LEU A 36 1.80 3.24 8.17
C LEU A 36 1.66 4.03 9.48
N ALA A 37 2.72 4.09 10.28
CA ALA A 37 2.73 4.83 11.54
C ALA A 37 2.50 6.33 11.29
N GLU A 38 3.14 6.89 10.27
CA GLU A 38 2.91 8.26 9.80
C GLU A 38 1.48 8.48 9.30
N LEU A 39 0.93 7.54 8.50
CA LEU A 39 -0.47 7.61 8.05
C LEU A 39 -1.46 7.60 9.22
N MET A 40 -1.14 6.84 10.27
CA MET A 40 -1.98 6.71 11.47
C MET A 40 -1.73 7.81 12.50
N GLY A 41 -0.62 8.56 12.40
CA GLY A 41 -0.18 9.50 13.43
C GLY A 41 0.14 8.83 14.77
N LYS A 42 0.53 7.55 14.76
CA LYS A 42 0.93 6.79 15.96
C LYS A 42 1.95 5.72 15.62
N ASP A 43 2.80 5.39 16.59
CA ASP A 43 3.71 4.25 16.47
C ASP A 43 2.92 2.95 16.30
N LEU A 44 3.37 2.10 15.38
CA LEU A 44 2.74 0.81 15.08
C LEU A 44 3.78 -0.30 15.24
N SER A 45 3.39 -1.38 15.92
CA SER A 45 4.16 -2.62 15.86
C SER A 45 3.90 -3.37 14.53
N GLN A 46 4.80 -4.27 14.11
CA GLN A 46 4.58 -5.10 12.91
C GLN A 46 3.23 -5.84 12.91
N SER A 47 2.80 -6.34 14.07
CA SER A 47 1.50 -7.01 14.22
C SER A 47 0.32 -6.05 14.01
N GLU A 48 0.47 -4.77 14.38
CA GLU A 48 -0.54 -3.75 14.16
C GLU A 48 -0.50 -3.17 12.74
N ALA A 49 0.65 -3.23 12.07
CA ALA A 49 0.83 -2.71 10.71
C ALA A 49 -0.13 -3.41 9.73
N LEU A 50 -0.31 -4.74 9.85
CA LEU A 50 -1.26 -5.48 9.02
C LEU A 50 -2.70 -5.02 9.24
N ALA A 51 -3.12 -4.89 10.50
CA ALA A 51 -4.47 -4.42 10.85
C ALA A 51 -4.69 -2.95 10.45
N ALA A 52 -3.66 -2.10 10.56
CA ALA A 52 -3.69 -0.72 10.12
C ALA A 52 -3.81 -0.63 8.60
N TYR A 53 -3.06 -1.46 7.87
CA TYR A 53 -3.15 -1.57 6.42
C TYR A 53 -4.56 -2.01 6.00
N GLU A 54 -5.10 -3.08 6.59
CA GLU A 54 -6.46 -3.56 6.29
C GLU A 54 -7.52 -2.49 6.57
N LYS A 55 -7.42 -1.79 7.69
CA LYS A 55 -8.38 -0.73 8.05
C LYS A 55 -8.33 0.48 7.10
N HIS A 56 -7.18 0.75 6.50
CA HIS A 56 -6.94 1.94 5.66
C HIS A 56 -6.58 1.62 4.21
N PHE A 57 -6.82 0.38 3.75
CA PHE A 57 -6.37 -0.09 2.44
C PHE A 57 -6.89 0.78 1.30
N CYS A 58 -8.16 1.22 1.34
CA CYS A 58 -8.74 2.11 0.33
C CYS A 58 -7.95 3.42 0.18
N ARG A 59 -7.48 3.99 1.29
CA ARG A 59 -6.73 5.25 1.29
C ARG A 59 -5.31 5.03 0.79
N ILE A 60 -4.69 3.92 1.18
CA ILE A 60 -3.36 3.52 0.71
C ILE A 60 -3.42 3.27 -0.80
N HIS A 61 -4.38 2.47 -1.28
CA HIS A 61 -4.62 2.21 -2.70
C HIS A 61 -4.83 3.51 -3.48
N ALA A 62 -5.65 4.44 -2.99
CA ALA A 62 -5.84 5.73 -3.65
C ALA A 62 -4.55 6.57 -3.74
N ILE A 63 -3.66 6.52 -2.74
CA ILE A 63 -2.35 7.18 -2.78
C ILE A 63 -1.46 6.48 -3.82
N VAL A 64 -1.45 5.15 -3.81
CA VAL A 64 -0.66 4.33 -4.72
C VAL A 64 -1.13 4.53 -6.16
N GLU A 65 -2.44 4.47 -6.45
CA GLU A 65 -3.05 4.80 -7.75
C GLU A 65 -2.64 6.20 -8.24
N ARG A 66 -2.65 7.20 -7.35
CA ARG A 66 -2.18 8.56 -7.69
C ARG A 66 -0.69 8.58 -8.05
N LYS A 67 0.15 7.81 -7.34
CA LYS A 67 1.59 7.69 -7.68
C LYS A 67 1.80 6.91 -8.99
N ILE A 68 1.07 5.83 -9.22
CA ILE A 68 1.11 5.03 -10.46
C ILE A 68 0.68 5.85 -11.67
N SER A 69 -0.41 6.63 -11.56
CA SER A 69 -0.88 7.45 -12.67
C SER A 69 0.17 8.49 -13.12
N VAL A 70 1.15 8.81 -12.28
CA VAL A 70 2.30 9.68 -12.60
C VAL A 70 3.49 8.88 -13.13
N SER A 71 3.71 7.66 -12.66
CA SER A 71 4.77 6.74 -13.13
C SER A 71 4.26 5.82 -14.25
N GLN A 72 4.48 6.21 -15.51
CA GLN A 72 4.18 5.36 -16.66
C GLN A 72 4.78 3.95 -16.51
N GLY A 73 3.90 2.95 -16.47
CA GLY A 73 4.20 1.57 -16.87
C GLY A 73 5.02 0.74 -15.89
N SER A 74 4.37 -0.30 -15.35
CA SER A 74 4.98 -1.49 -14.75
C SER A 74 5.69 -1.31 -13.40
N ARG A 75 5.02 -1.83 -12.35
CA ARG A 75 5.53 -2.11 -10.99
C ARG A 75 6.01 -0.88 -10.21
N VAL A 76 5.10 -0.29 -9.45
CA VAL A 76 5.43 0.81 -8.54
C VAL A 76 5.88 0.28 -7.19
N PHE A 77 7.18 0.41 -6.93
CA PHE A 77 7.78 0.16 -5.63
C PHE A 77 7.49 1.36 -4.71
N VAL A 78 6.48 1.25 -3.85
CA VAL A 78 6.15 2.30 -2.88
C VAL A 78 6.95 2.08 -1.60
N GLU A 79 8.27 2.30 -1.62
CA GLU A 79 9.07 2.21 -0.39
C GLU A 79 8.68 3.29 0.63
N ASP A 80 8.05 4.37 0.15
CA ASP A 80 7.62 5.49 0.98
C ASP A 80 6.27 6.07 0.51
N LEU A 81 5.21 5.94 1.33
CA LEU A 81 3.93 6.58 1.06
C LEU A 81 4.02 8.10 1.21
N PHE A 82 4.94 8.60 2.06
CA PHE A 82 5.05 9.99 2.49
C PHE A 82 6.36 10.69 2.09
N GLY A 83 7.26 9.96 1.43
CA GLY A 83 8.60 10.41 1.05
C GLY A 83 8.53 11.59 0.08
N ALA A 84 9.24 12.64 0.49
CA ALA A 84 9.37 13.97 -0.12
C ALA A 84 9.74 13.99 -1.61
#